data_AF-A0A7J6VDP0-F1
#
_entry.id   AF-A0A7J6VDP0-F1
#
_cell.length_a   1.000
_cell.length_b   1.000
_cell.length_c   1.000
_cell.angle_alpha   90.00
_cell.angle_beta   90.00
_cell.angle_gamma   90.00
#
_symmetry.space_group_name_H-M   'P 1'
#
loop_
_entity.id
_entity.type
_entity.pdbx_description
1 polymer ?
#
loop_
_entity_poly.entity_id
_entity_poly.type
_entity_poly.pdbx_seq_one_letter_code
_entity_poly.pdbx_strand_id
1 'polypeptide(L)'
;MGIADAIVDLVSIGTTLRENNLKEIEGGIILESQAVLVASKKSLIQREGVLDTTHEILERLEAHLREVTANMRGGSAEDVADRILSQPSLSGLQIGGSGVLISPLTYIFDEETPRWRDILLTLGL
;
A
#
# COMPACT_ATOMS: atom_id res chain seq x y z
N MET A 1 -33.08 -24.35 -0.67
CA MET A 1 -32.42 -25.56 -0.13
C MET A 1 -32.10 -25.27 1.33
N GLY A 2 -32.81 -25.87 2.28
CA GLY A 2 -32.68 -25.60 3.72
C GLY A 2 -31.59 -26.46 4.38
N ILE A 3 -30.34 -26.27 3.94
CA ILE A 3 -29.19 -27.09 4.38
C ILE A 3 -28.54 -26.51 5.64
N ALA A 4 -28.69 -25.20 5.86
CA ALA A 4 -28.19 -24.47 7.02
C ALA A 4 -29.09 -23.26 7.31
N ASP A 5 -29.12 -22.83 8.57
CA ASP A 5 -29.87 -21.65 9.02
C ASP A 5 -29.10 -20.33 8.81
N ALA A 6 -27.77 -20.42 8.69
CA ALA A 6 -26.88 -19.29 8.43
C ALA A 6 -25.62 -19.78 7.68
N ILE A 7 -24.91 -18.85 7.04
CA ILE A 7 -23.64 -19.10 6.37
C ILE A 7 -22.54 -18.18 6.91
N VAL A 8 -21.30 -18.62 6.80
CA VAL A 8 -20.10 -17.81 7.03
C VAL A 8 -19.28 -17.86 5.75
N ASP A 9 -19.01 -16.70 5.16
CA ASP A 9 -18.36 -16.61 3.86
C ASP A 9 -17.50 -15.32 3.76
N LEU A 10 -16.64 -15.25 2.74
CA LEU A 10 -15.87 -14.05 2.43
C LEU A 10 -16.74 -13.03 1.70
N VAL A 11 -16.80 -11.81 2.25
CA VAL A 11 -17.60 -10.72 1.70
C VAL A 11 -16.70 -9.57 1.30
N SER A 12 -16.86 -9.07 0.07
CA SER A 12 -16.16 -7.87 -0.42
C SER A 12 -17.14 -6.71 -0.65
N ILE A 13 -17.84 -6.68 -1.81
CA ILE A 13 -18.82 -5.62 -2.13
C ILE A 13 -20.25 -6.01 -1.70
N GLY A 14 -20.44 -7.25 -1.22
CA GLY A 14 -21.74 -7.76 -0.76
C GLY A 14 -22.77 -8.01 -1.88
N THR A 15 -22.36 -7.98 -3.16
CA THR A 15 -23.24 -8.26 -4.31
C THR A 15 -23.84 -9.67 -4.22
N THR A 16 -23.00 -10.67 -3.95
CA THR A 16 -23.41 -12.07 -3.80
C THR A 16 -24.45 -12.28 -2.69
N LEU A 17 -24.32 -11.56 -1.57
CA LEU A 17 -25.29 -11.64 -0.47
C LEU A 17 -26.65 -11.10 -0.91
N ARG A 18 -26.67 -9.95 -1.59
CA ARG A 18 -27.90 -9.32 -2.08
C ARG A 18 -28.63 -10.18 -3.10
N GLU A 19 -27.90 -10.81 -4.03
CA GLU A 19 -28.46 -11.72 -5.04
C GLU A 19 -29.13 -12.96 -4.44
N ASN A 20 -28.71 -13.37 -3.23
CA ASN A 20 -29.26 -14.50 -2.50
C ASN A 20 -30.26 -14.10 -1.41
N ASN A 21 -30.72 -12.84 -1.38
CA ASN A 21 -31.58 -12.28 -0.34
C ASN A 21 -31.02 -12.43 1.09
N LEU A 22 -29.69 -12.47 1.21
CA LEU A 22 -28.96 -12.54 2.47
C LEU A 22 -28.56 -11.13 2.93
N LYS A 23 -28.33 -11.00 4.24
CA LYS A 23 -27.77 -9.79 4.84
C LYS A 23 -26.71 -10.17 5.87
N GLU A 24 -25.73 -9.30 6.01
CA GLU A 24 -24.83 -9.36 7.16
C GLU A 24 -25.61 -9.05 8.45
N ILE A 25 -25.17 -9.65 9.55
CA ILE A 25 -25.73 -9.40 10.88
C ILE A 25 -24.84 -8.41 11.62
N GLU A 26 -25.44 -7.61 12.49
CA GLU A 26 -24.68 -6.70 13.37
C GLU A 26 -23.75 -7.52 14.27
N GLY A 27 -22.47 -7.16 14.31
CA GLY A 27 -21.44 -7.94 15.00
C GLY A 27 -21.08 -9.28 14.34
N GLY A 28 -21.54 -9.53 13.11
CA GLY A 28 -21.28 -10.78 12.36
C GLY A 28 -19.93 -10.83 11.66
N ILE A 29 -19.14 -9.75 11.69
CA ILE A 29 -17.80 -9.71 11.10
C ILE A 29 -16.85 -10.46 12.05
N ILE A 30 -16.36 -11.61 11.60
CA ILE A 30 -15.39 -12.42 12.35
C ILE A 30 -14.00 -11.78 12.29
N LEU A 31 -13.56 -11.40 11.08
CA LEU A 31 -12.28 -10.75 10.84
C LEU A 31 -12.35 -9.90 9.58
N GLU A 32 -11.55 -8.84 9.55
CA GLU A 32 -11.21 -8.11 8.33
C GLU A 32 -9.95 -8.73 7.72
N SER A 33 -9.96 -8.96 6.41
CA SER A 33 -8.86 -9.62 5.70
C SER A 33 -8.30 -8.72 4.63
N GLN A 34 -6.97 -8.67 4.56
CA GLN A 34 -6.20 -8.00 3.50
C GLN A 34 -5.07 -8.92 3.04
N ALA A 35 -4.53 -8.66 1.85
CA ALA A 35 -3.29 -9.29 1.44
C ALA A 35 -2.12 -8.76 2.29
N VAL A 36 -1.30 -9.66 2.82
CA VAL A 36 -0.17 -9.33 3.71
C VAL A 36 1.10 -10.05 3.26
N LEU A 37 2.25 -9.36 3.35
CA LEU A 37 3.56 -9.99 3.19
C LEU A 37 3.92 -10.70 4.50
N VAL A 38 4.19 -12.00 4.43
CA VAL A 38 4.57 -12.83 5.59
C VAL A 38 5.95 -13.46 5.38
N ALA A 39 6.73 -13.51 6.45
CA ALA A 39 8.08 -14.08 6.43
C ALA A 39 8.30 -15.00 7.65
N SER A 40 9.10 -16.05 7.45
CA SER A 40 9.48 -16.98 8.52
C SER A 40 10.56 -16.35 9.40
N LYS A 41 10.26 -16.15 10.69
CA LYS A 41 11.23 -15.67 11.69
C LYS A 41 12.53 -16.46 11.69
N LYS A 42 12.45 -17.80 11.60
CA LYS A 42 13.63 -18.67 11.53
C LYS A 42 14.48 -18.37 10.30
N SER A 43 13.85 -18.20 9.13
CA SER A 43 14.55 -17.91 7.89
C SER A 43 15.21 -16.53 7.92
N LEU A 44 14.53 -15.52 8.45
CA LEU A 44 15.06 -14.15 8.57
C LEU A 44 16.35 -14.09 9.40
N ILE A 45 16.46 -14.92 10.44
CA ILE A 45 17.63 -14.93 11.35
C ILE A 45 18.74 -15.86 10.84
N GLN A 46 18.38 -17.03 10.31
CA GLN A 46 19.35 -18.11 10.09
C GLN A 46 19.82 -18.25 8.65
N ARG A 47 19.10 -17.67 7.67
CA ARG A 47 19.46 -17.77 6.27
C ARG A 47 20.01 -16.42 5.80
N GLU A 48 21.26 -16.44 5.39
CA GLU A 48 21.95 -15.30 4.82
C GLU A 48 21.17 -14.69 3.64
N GLY A 49 21.08 -13.36 3.59
CA GLY A 49 20.41 -12.60 2.52
C GLY A 49 18.88 -12.57 2.57
N VAL A 50 18.21 -13.39 3.41
CA VAL A 50 16.74 -13.38 3.48
C VAL A 50 16.21 -12.11 4.14
N LEU A 51 16.89 -11.62 5.18
CA LEU A 51 16.52 -10.39 5.86
C LEU A 51 16.61 -9.18 4.92
N ASP A 52 17.73 -9.05 4.19
CA ASP A 52 17.97 -7.96 3.25
C ASP A 52 16.97 -8.00 2.08
N THR A 53 16.72 -9.18 1.51
CA THR A 53 15.72 -9.35 0.44
C THR A 53 14.32 -8.98 0.94
N THR A 54 13.99 -9.34 2.18
CA THR A 54 12.69 -8.99 2.79
C THR A 54 12.57 -7.49 2.99
N HIS A 55 13.66 -6.83 3.40
CA HIS A 55 13.71 -5.37 3.53
C HIS A 55 13.42 -4.69 2.18
N GLU A 56 14.11 -5.11 1.12
CA GLU A 56 13.93 -4.53 -0.21
C GLU A 56 12.50 -4.72 -0.74
N ILE A 57 11.90 -5.91 -0.53
CA ILE A 57 10.51 -6.17 -0.91
C ILE A 57 9.54 -5.28 -0.12
N LEU A 58 9.76 -5.13 1.19
CA LEU A 58 8.93 -4.28 2.04
C LEU A 58 8.99 -2.83 1.57
N GLU A 59 10.18 -2.28 1.34
CA GLU A 59 10.35 -0.92 0.84
C GLU A 59 9.64 -0.70 -0.50
N ARG A 60 9.79 -1.63 -1.44
CA ARG A 60 9.13 -1.56 -2.76
C ARG A 60 7.60 -1.57 -2.63
N LEU A 61 7.04 -2.41 -1.76
CA LEU A 61 5.60 -2.47 -1.55
C LEU A 61 5.06 -1.20 -0.88
N GLU A 62 5.77 -0.67 0.11
CA GLU A 62 5.36 0.55 0.79
C GLU A 62 5.49 1.79 -0.08
N ALA A 63 6.53 1.85 -0.92
CA ALA A 63 6.69 2.89 -1.92
C ALA A 63 5.56 2.87 -2.97
N HIS A 64 5.15 1.67 -3.43
CA HIS A 64 4.05 1.54 -4.38
C HIS A 64 2.68 1.93 -3.78
N LEU A 65 2.44 1.61 -2.50
CA LEU A 65 1.21 2.02 -1.81
C LEU A 65 1.15 3.53 -1.52
N ARG A 66 2.27 4.24 -1.59
CA ARG A 66 2.38 5.69 -1.38
C ARG A 66 2.27 6.51 -2.66
N GLU A 67 1.80 5.95 -3.77
CA GLU A 67 1.52 6.72 -4.99
C GLU A 67 0.52 7.86 -4.70
N VAL A 68 1.03 9.11 -4.68
CA VAL A 68 0.21 10.31 -4.50
C VAL A 68 -0.12 10.88 -5.87
N THR A 69 -1.40 10.81 -6.26
CA THR A 69 -1.93 11.58 -7.39
C THR A 69 -2.53 12.89 -6.85
N ALA A 70 -1.96 14.04 -7.22
CA ALA A 70 -2.43 15.35 -6.79
C ALA A 70 -2.88 16.20 -7.99
N ASN A 71 -4.12 16.71 -7.93
CA ASN A 71 -4.61 17.69 -8.90
C ASN A 71 -4.17 19.10 -8.47
N MET A 72 -3.38 19.78 -9.32
CA MET A 72 -2.99 21.18 -9.10
C MET A 72 -3.65 22.09 -10.14
N ARG A 73 -4.17 23.24 -9.71
CA ARG A 73 -4.62 24.30 -10.63
C ARG A 73 -3.41 25.12 -11.07
N GLY A 74 -3.18 25.18 -12.39
CA GLY A 74 -2.17 26.05 -12.99
C GLY A 74 -2.60 26.51 -14.38
N GLY A 75 -2.02 27.62 -14.82
CA GLY A 75 -2.29 28.20 -16.15
C GLY A 75 -1.59 27.43 -17.28
N SER A 76 -0.52 26.70 -16.96
CA SER A 76 0.19 25.80 -17.87
C SER A 76 0.92 24.70 -17.10
N ALA A 77 1.46 23.75 -17.86
CA ALA A 77 2.34 22.69 -17.38
C ALA A 77 3.56 23.24 -16.62
N GLU A 78 4.19 24.27 -17.18
CA GLU A 78 5.38 24.93 -16.65
C GLU A 78 5.09 25.69 -15.35
N ASP A 79 3.94 26.38 -15.26
CA ASP A 79 3.48 27.06 -14.04
C ASP A 79 3.27 26.09 -12.87
N VAL A 80 2.72 24.90 -13.15
CA VAL A 80 2.59 23.83 -12.15
C VAL A 80 3.96 23.28 -11.77
N ALA A 81 4.87 23.04 -12.74
CA ALA A 81 6.22 22.54 -12.48
C ALA A 81 7.05 23.51 -11.62
N ASP A 82 7.05 24.80 -11.93
CA ASP A 82 7.76 25.83 -11.17
C ASP A 82 7.24 25.93 -9.73
N ARG A 83 5.92 25.77 -9.52
CA ARG A 83 5.32 25.71 -8.18
C ARG A 83 5.72 24.45 -7.40
N ILE A 84 5.81 23.30 -8.06
CA ILE A 84 6.26 22.05 -7.43
C ILE A 84 7.75 22.17 -7.05
N LEU A 85 8.58 22.64 -7.98
CA LEU A 85 10.03 22.76 -7.79
C LEU A 85 10.44 23.86 -6.79
N SER A 86 9.60 24.89 -6.61
CA SER A 86 9.81 25.93 -5.59
C SER A 86 9.38 25.52 -4.18
N GLN A 87 8.70 24.38 -4.02
CA GLN A 87 8.38 23.81 -2.71
C GLN A 87 9.51 22.88 -2.24
N PRO A 88 10.21 23.21 -1.13
CA PRO A 88 11.34 22.42 -0.63
C PRO A 88 10.99 20.96 -0.29
N SER A 89 9.72 20.68 -0.02
CA SER A 89 9.21 19.35 0.31
C SER A 89 8.91 18.47 -0.90
N LEU A 90 8.90 19.03 -2.12
CA LEU A 90 8.58 18.32 -3.37
C LEU A 90 9.75 18.32 -4.37
N SER A 91 10.87 18.96 -4.03
CA SER A 91 12.06 19.11 -4.88
C SER A 91 12.79 17.80 -5.20
N GLY A 92 12.34 16.66 -4.67
CA GLY A 92 12.84 15.32 -4.99
C GLY A 92 12.25 14.71 -6.28
N LEU A 93 11.15 15.26 -6.82
CA LEU A 93 10.65 14.88 -8.14
C LEU A 93 11.42 15.68 -9.21
N GLN A 94 12.36 15.04 -9.90
CA GLN A 94 13.07 15.66 -11.01
C GLN A 94 12.12 15.76 -12.23
N ILE A 95 11.40 16.88 -12.36
CA ILE A 95 10.56 17.18 -13.53
C ILE A 95 11.25 18.29 -14.34
N GLY A 96 12.17 17.89 -15.22
CA GLY A 96 12.83 18.79 -16.17
C GLY A 96 12.26 18.66 -17.57
N GLY A 97 11.39 19.58 -17.99
CA GLY A 97 10.98 19.71 -19.39
C GLY A 97 9.61 20.36 -19.59
N SER A 98 9.51 21.30 -20.52
CA SER A 98 8.25 21.87 -21.02
C SER A 98 7.43 20.76 -21.70
N GLY A 99 6.19 20.57 -21.23
CA GLY A 99 5.38 19.38 -21.45
C GLY A 99 5.21 18.56 -20.17
N VAL A 100 4.16 18.84 -19.39
CA VAL A 100 3.82 18.03 -18.21
C VAL A 100 3.49 16.62 -18.66
N LEU A 101 4.44 15.71 -18.41
CA LEU A 101 4.28 14.28 -18.50
C LEU A 101 3.86 13.78 -17.12
N ILE A 102 2.59 13.39 -16.98
CA ILE A 102 2.16 12.58 -15.84
C ILE A 102 2.57 11.15 -16.17
N SER A 103 3.74 10.75 -15.69
CA SER A 103 4.12 9.34 -15.64
C SER A 103 3.75 8.81 -14.26
N PRO A 104 3.10 7.63 -14.16
CA PRO A 104 3.02 6.94 -12.87
C PRO A 104 4.45 6.77 -12.34
N LEU A 105 4.67 7.18 -11.08
CA LEU A 105 5.92 6.95 -10.38
C LEU A 105 5.89 5.54 -9.85
N THR A 106 6.83 4.70 -10.28
CA THR A 106 6.87 3.31 -9.84
C THR A 106 7.19 3.18 -8.34
N TYR A 107 8.01 4.08 -7.78
CA TYR A 107 8.40 4.07 -6.37
C TYR A 107 8.72 5.49 -5.87
N ILE A 108 8.27 5.82 -4.66
CA ILE A 108 8.76 6.97 -3.88
C ILE A 108 9.45 6.40 -2.63
N PHE A 109 10.77 6.61 -2.54
CA PHE A 109 11.55 6.22 -1.37
C PHE A 109 11.60 7.39 -0.39
N ASP A 110 11.26 7.14 0.86
CA ASP A 110 11.28 8.10 1.98
C ASP A 110 12.09 7.48 3.14
N GLU A 111 12.17 8.13 4.29
CA GLU A 111 12.80 7.59 5.50
C GLU A 111 12.36 6.14 5.82
N GLU A 112 13.30 5.37 6.41
CA GLU A 112 13.09 3.99 6.83
C GLU A 112 11.79 3.83 7.63
N THR A 113 10.94 2.91 7.18
CA THR A 113 9.55 2.89 7.66
C THR A 113 9.44 2.31 9.07
N PRO A 114 8.43 2.75 9.86
CA PRO A 114 8.19 2.19 11.19
C PRO A 114 8.04 0.65 11.18
N ARG A 115 7.49 0.08 10.10
CA ARG A 115 7.30 -1.37 9.97
C ARG A 115 8.60 -2.14 9.95
N TRP A 116 9.64 -1.59 9.33
CA TRP A 116 10.95 -2.24 9.33
C TRP A 116 11.54 -2.29 10.75
N ARG A 117 11.44 -1.19 11.50
CA ARG A 117 11.85 -1.16 12.91
C ARG A 117 11.09 -2.16 13.76
N ASP A 118 9.78 -2.27 13.56
CA ASP A 118 8.95 -3.25 14.28
C ASP A 118 9.34 -4.70 13.97
N ILE A 119 9.75 -4.99 12.73
CA ILE A 119 10.28 -6.30 12.34
C ILE A 119 11.58 -6.58 13.10
N LEU A 120 12.55 -5.65 13.11
CA LEU A 120 13.81 -5.83 13.83
C LEU A 120 13.57 -6.07 15.33
N LEU A 121 12.71 -5.27 15.95
CA LEU A 121 12.30 -5.46 17.36
C LEU A 121 11.66 -6.83 17.60
N THR A 122 10.79 -7.29 16.69
CA THR A 122 10.15 -8.62 16.79
C THR A 122 11.16 -9.76 16.62
N LEU A 123 12.22 -9.55 15.82
CA LEU A 123 13.30 -10.51 15.63
C LEU A 123 14.31 -10.49 16.79
N GLY A 124 14.38 -9.41 17.56
CA GLY A 124 15.37 -9.20 18.61
C GLY A 124 16.72 -8.75 18.06
N LEU A 125 16.71 -8.01 16.95
CA LEU A 125 17.87 -7.43 16.28
C LEU A 125 17.95 -5.92 16.53
#